data_AF-A0A3D5FVQ0-F1
#
_entry.id   AF-A0A3D5FVQ0-F1
#
_cell.length_a   1.000
_cell.length_b   1.000
_cell.length_c   1.000
_cell.angle_alpha   90.00
_cell.angle_beta   90.00
_cell.angle_gamma   90.00
#
_symmetry.space_group_name_H-M   'P 1'
#
loop_
_entity.id
_entity.type
_entity.pdbx_description
1 polymer ?
#
loop_
_entity_poly.entity_id
_entity_poly.type
_entity_poly.pdbx_seq_one_letter_code
_entity_poly.pdbx_strand_id
1 'polypeptide(L)'
;AADYDNDGDLDVFVANVGANALYRNDGGTTFVNVAAAAGVRQSGSGWITAAAAWADYNGDGFSDLYLASGGDEQFQPDLLFVGGETGVFADSTASAGLPTSVTAQLSTGWADFDGTGTPDLYATNGFGPYGPGNRLFRNDRSPDTFLRVLVRGVGPSAGGANLSAIGAQVRLIDAASNDTVAYQQVLPKTALIRTVESDGVTAAAAEIIFGAPAGPYNVHVRFPGNDVPITRGVFVGGEVVIIDEEVFGG
;
A
#
# COMPACT_ATOMS: atom_id res chain seq x y z
N ALA A 1 4.58 -7.66 -3.05
CA ALA A 1 5.17 -7.77 -1.71
C ALA A 1 4.60 -6.65 -0.87
N ALA A 2 4.38 -6.92 0.40
CA ALA A 2 3.95 -6.00 1.44
C ALA A 2 4.37 -6.61 2.77
N ASP A 3 4.51 -5.79 3.81
CA ASP A 3 4.64 -6.25 5.19
C ASP A 3 3.20 -6.48 5.69
N TYR A 4 2.71 -7.72 5.68
CA TYR A 4 1.27 -7.99 5.91
C TYR A 4 0.92 -8.15 7.38
N ASP A 5 1.90 -8.48 8.24
CA ASP A 5 1.74 -8.60 9.69
C ASP A 5 2.50 -7.53 10.50
N ASN A 6 3.02 -6.51 9.82
CA ASN A 6 3.67 -5.33 10.39
C ASN A 6 4.89 -5.68 11.26
N ASP A 7 5.63 -6.72 10.90
CA ASP A 7 6.84 -7.14 11.60
C ASP A 7 8.12 -6.43 11.10
N GLY A 8 7.99 -5.62 10.04
CA GLY A 8 9.05 -4.83 9.44
C GLY A 8 9.80 -5.54 8.32
N ASP A 9 9.40 -6.77 7.97
CA ASP A 9 9.96 -7.56 6.88
C ASP A 9 8.97 -7.68 5.71
N LEU A 10 9.49 -7.69 4.48
CA LEU A 10 8.61 -7.78 3.30
C LEU A 10 8.20 -9.22 3.01
N ASP A 11 6.89 -9.44 2.96
CA ASP A 11 6.27 -10.70 2.58
C ASP A 11 5.87 -10.75 1.11
N VAL A 12 5.62 -11.96 0.61
CA VAL A 12 5.34 -12.20 -0.80
C VAL A 12 4.04 -12.96 -1.00
N PHE A 13 3.04 -12.29 -1.54
CA PHE A 13 1.87 -12.96 -2.14
C PHE A 13 2.15 -13.35 -3.58
N VAL A 14 1.72 -14.56 -3.93
CA VAL A 14 1.82 -15.14 -5.28
C VAL A 14 0.41 -15.47 -5.77
N ALA A 15 -0.05 -14.67 -6.73
CA ALA A 15 -1.24 -14.94 -7.51
C ALA A 15 -1.00 -16.14 -8.45
N ASN A 16 -1.97 -17.05 -8.53
CA ASN A 16 -1.85 -18.29 -9.29
C ASN A 16 -3.11 -18.62 -10.11
N VAL A 17 -2.94 -19.59 -11.01
CA VAL A 17 -4.03 -20.47 -11.46
C VAL A 17 -4.10 -21.63 -10.48
N GLY A 18 -5.20 -21.71 -9.74
CA GLY A 18 -5.40 -22.57 -8.58
C GLY A 18 -5.07 -21.85 -7.27
N ALA A 19 -4.43 -22.56 -6.34
CA ALA A 19 -4.17 -22.04 -5.01
C ALA A 19 -3.17 -20.88 -5.00
N ASN A 20 -3.61 -19.71 -4.53
CA ASN A 20 -2.72 -18.61 -4.17
C ASN A 20 -1.79 -19.00 -3.00
N ALA A 21 -0.66 -18.30 -2.90
CA ALA A 21 0.28 -18.45 -1.80
C ALA A 21 0.60 -17.09 -1.16
N LEU A 22 0.84 -17.08 0.14
CA LEU A 22 1.34 -15.95 0.92
C LEU A 22 2.53 -16.47 1.70
N TYR A 23 3.70 -15.93 1.41
CA TYR A 23 4.98 -16.33 1.98
C TYR A 23 5.41 -15.28 3.00
N ARG A 24 5.34 -15.63 4.28
CA ARG A 24 5.83 -14.78 5.37
C ARG A 24 7.35 -14.85 5.50
N ASN A 25 7.99 -13.72 5.72
CA ASN A 25 9.42 -13.58 5.96
C ASN A 25 9.71 -13.06 7.36
N ASP A 26 10.20 -13.91 8.26
CA ASP A 26 10.53 -13.51 9.63
C ASP A 26 12.01 -12.98 9.75
N GLY A 27 12.43 -12.12 8.81
CA GLY A 27 13.77 -11.47 8.82
C GLY A 27 14.97 -12.37 8.47
N GLY A 28 14.70 -13.54 7.89
CA GLY A 28 15.68 -14.59 7.62
C GLY A 28 15.98 -14.82 6.14
N THR A 29 16.52 -16.00 5.83
CA THR A 29 16.73 -16.45 4.43
C THR A 29 15.64 -17.41 3.96
N THR A 30 14.55 -17.53 4.70
CA THR A 30 13.51 -18.53 4.49
C THR A 30 12.13 -17.91 4.55
N PHE A 31 11.22 -18.41 3.72
CA PHE A 31 9.83 -18.01 3.71
C PHE A 31 8.93 -19.17 4.13
N VAL A 32 7.85 -18.87 4.86
CA VAL A 32 6.82 -19.84 5.27
C VAL A 32 5.52 -19.55 4.52
N ASN A 33 4.96 -20.55 3.83
CA ASN A 33 3.67 -20.39 3.18
C ASN A 33 2.54 -20.43 4.22
N VAL A 34 1.94 -19.27 4.48
CA VAL A 34 0.87 -19.05 5.46
C VAL A 34 -0.50 -18.79 4.83
N ALA A 35 -0.65 -18.92 3.51
CA ALA A 35 -1.89 -18.54 2.78
C ALA A 35 -3.17 -19.15 3.37
N ALA A 36 -3.11 -20.41 3.79
CA ALA A 36 -4.26 -21.10 4.37
C ALA A 36 -4.59 -20.57 5.78
N ALA A 37 -3.57 -20.31 6.59
CA ALA A 37 -3.73 -19.78 7.94
C ALA A 37 -4.22 -18.32 7.91
N ALA A 38 -3.73 -17.53 6.95
CA ALA A 38 -4.12 -16.14 6.71
C ALA A 38 -5.49 -15.99 6.02
N GLY A 39 -6.13 -17.08 5.57
CA GLY A 39 -7.45 -17.03 4.92
C GLY A 39 -7.45 -16.61 3.44
N VAL A 40 -6.27 -16.46 2.82
CA VAL A 40 -6.12 -15.98 1.43
C VAL A 40 -5.74 -17.09 0.44
N ARG A 41 -5.96 -18.35 0.80
CA ARG A 41 -5.73 -19.50 -0.10
C ARG A 41 -7.00 -19.85 -0.87
N GLN A 42 -7.31 -19.08 -1.92
CA GLN A 42 -8.41 -19.44 -2.82
C GLN A 42 -8.01 -20.70 -3.60
N SER A 43 -8.66 -21.83 -3.35
CA SER A 43 -8.25 -23.15 -3.87
C SER A 43 -9.36 -23.89 -4.62
N GLY A 44 -10.39 -23.19 -5.08
CA GLY A 44 -11.36 -23.77 -6.00
C GLY A 44 -10.64 -24.27 -7.25
N SER A 45 -10.94 -25.50 -7.69
CA SER A 45 -10.41 -26.03 -8.96
C SER A 45 -10.71 -25.00 -10.03
N GLY A 46 -9.73 -24.37 -10.68
CA GLY A 46 -9.92 -23.37 -11.75
C GLY A 46 -9.76 -21.90 -11.33
N TRP A 47 -9.64 -21.59 -10.03
CA TRP A 47 -9.48 -20.20 -9.59
C TRP A 47 -8.32 -19.47 -10.28
N ILE A 48 -8.58 -18.38 -10.99
CA ILE A 48 -7.53 -17.59 -11.64
C ILE A 48 -7.42 -16.25 -10.92
N THR A 49 -6.28 -15.99 -10.30
CA THR A 49 -5.93 -14.64 -9.84
C THR A 49 -4.99 -14.03 -10.86
N ALA A 50 -5.49 -13.05 -11.63
CA ALA A 50 -4.69 -12.40 -12.67
C ALA A 50 -3.74 -11.34 -12.12
N ALA A 51 -4.18 -10.63 -11.08
CA ALA A 51 -3.37 -9.63 -10.40
C ALA A 51 -3.74 -9.52 -8.92
N ALA A 52 -2.78 -9.05 -8.13
CA ALA A 52 -2.95 -8.77 -6.72
C ALA A 52 -2.33 -7.40 -6.41
N ALA A 53 -2.99 -6.61 -5.57
CA ALA A 53 -2.52 -5.30 -5.16
C ALA A 53 -2.78 -5.05 -3.67
N TRP A 54 -1.79 -4.47 -3.01
CA TRP A 54 -1.80 -4.15 -1.58
C TRP A 54 -2.08 -2.67 -1.38
N ALA A 55 -2.90 -2.36 -0.39
CA ALA A 55 -3.10 -1.01 0.15
C ALA A 55 -3.72 -1.13 1.54
N ASP A 56 -3.55 -0.14 2.40
CA ASP A 56 -4.40 0.00 3.58
C ASP A 56 -5.69 0.70 3.13
N TYR A 57 -6.73 -0.06 2.81
CA TYR A 57 -7.96 0.49 2.22
C TYR A 57 -8.85 1.14 3.28
N ASN A 58 -8.84 0.60 4.50
CA ASN A 58 -9.77 0.99 5.56
C ASN A 58 -9.19 2.01 6.55
N GLY A 59 -7.87 2.24 6.52
CA GLY A 59 -7.15 3.20 7.37
C GLY A 59 -6.72 2.64 8.72
N ASP A 60 -6.65 1.32 8.90
CA ASP A 60 -6.38 0.68 10.20
C ASP A 60 -4.90 0.41 10.48
N GLY A 61 -4.02 0.69 9.53
CA GLY A 61 -2.59 0.48 9.62
C GLY A 61 -2.12 -0.89 9.14
N PHE A 62 -3.03 -1.77 8.70
CA PHE A 62 -2.69 -3.09 8.18
C PHE A 62 -2.85 -3.15 6.66
N SER A 63 -2.01 -3.97 6.02
CA SER A 63 -2.09 -4.17 4.57
C SER A 63 -3.35 -4.97 4.21
N ASP A 64 -4.22 -4.39 3.38
CA ASP A 64 -5.33 -5.08 2.73
C ASP A 64 -4.91 -5.61 1.35
N LEU A 65 -5.58 -6.66 0.89
CA LEU A 65 -5.24 -7.38 -0.34
C LEU A 65 -6.43 -7.42 -1.31
N TYR A 66 -6.29 -6.76 -2.45
CA TYR A 66 -7.23 -6.90 -3.56
C TYR A 66 -6.73 -7.93 -4.58
N LEU A 67 -7.63 -8.83 -4.98
CA LEU A 67 -7.38 -9.87 -5.97
C LEU A 67 -8.30 -9.65 -7.19
N ALA A 68 -7.68 -9.39 -8.33
CA ALA A 68 -8.36 -9.34 -9.63
C ALA A 68 -8.59 -10.78 -10.13
N SER A 69 -9.86 -11.15 -10.32
CA SER A 69 -10.25 -12.43 -10.88
C SER A 69 -9.92 -12.46 -12.38
N GLY A 70 -9.17 -13.46 -12.82
CA GLY A 70 -8.78 -13.61 -14.23
C GLY A 70 -9.90 -14.07 -15.17
N GLY A 71 -11.10 -14.35 -14.64
CA GLY A 71 -12.27 -14.76 -15.41
C GLY A 71 -12.08 -16.08 -16.15
N ASP A 72 -12.49 -17.19 -15.55
CA ASP A 72 -12.56 -18.51 -16.19
C ASP A 72 -14.03 -19.00 -16.31
N GLU A 73 -14.22 -20.27 -16.67
CA GLU A 73 -15.54 -20.93 -16.76
C GLU A 73 -16.33 -20.94 -15.42
N GLN A 74 -15.75 -20.43 -14.34
CA GLN A 74 -16.28 -20.51 -12.97
C GLN A 74 -16.73 -19.16 -12.44
N PHE A 75 -16.61 -18.11 -13.25
CA PHE A 75 -17.39 -16.89 -13.07
C PHE A 75 -17.15 -16.24 -11.68
N GLN A 76 -15.87 -16.13 -11.29
CA GLN A 76 -15.46 -15.68 -9.95
C GLN A 76 -15.44 -14.14 -9.84
N PRO A 77 -15.87 -13.56 -8.70
CA PRO A 77 -15.73 -12.14 -8.45
C PRO A 77 -14.28 -11.78 -8.10
N ASP A 78 -13.95 -10.51 -8.19
CA ASP A 78 -12.77 -9.98 -7.49
C ASP A 78 -13.00 -10.06 -5.99
N LEU A 79 -11.90 -10.06 -5.24
CA LEU A 79 -11.96 -10.14 -3.78
C LEU A 79 -11.17 -8.99 -3.16
N LEU A 80 -11.75 -8.36 -2.15
CA LEU A 80 -11.04 -7.48 -1.24
C LEU A 80 -10.96 -8.15 0.13
N PHE A 81 -9.75 -8.47 0.54
CA PHE A 81 -9.43 -9.03 1.84
C PHE A 81 -8.88 -7.92 2.73
N VAL A 82 -9.53 -7.70 3.86
CA VAL A 82 -9.07 -6.73 4.87
C VAL A 82 -8.20 -7.45 5.90
N GLY A 83 -7.00 -6.92 6.11
CA GLY A 83 -6.01 -7.41 7.06
C GLY A 83 -6.31 -6.94 8.49
N GLY A 84 -5.40 -7.22 9.42
CA GLY A 84 -5.51 -6.77 10.80
C GLY A 84 -4.45 -7.43 11.70
N GLU A 85 -4.42 -7.02 12.96
CA GLU A 85 -3.43 -7.43 13.98
C GLU A 85 -3.16 -8.95 14.08
N THR A 86 -4.14 -9.78 13.72
CA THR A 86 -4.00 -11.25 13.83
C THR A 86 -3.29 -11.90 12.64
N GLY A 87 -3.06 -11.15 11.55
CA GLY A 87 -2.56 -11.69 10.27
C GLY A 87 -3.58 -12.56 9.51
N VAL A 88 -4.83 -12.61 9.97
CA VAL A 88 -5.94 -13.33 9.31
C VAL A 88 -6.82 -12.33 8.58
N PHE A 89 -7.03 -12.57 7.29
CA PHE A 89 -7.81 -11.69 6.44
C PHE A 89 -9.31 -12.01 6.48
N ALA A 90 -10.12 -10.96 6.40
CA ALA A 90 -11.57 -11.04 6.26
C ALA A 90 -12.01 -10.60 4.85
N ASP A 91 -12.86 -11.39 4.18
CA ASP A 91 -13.47 -10.98 2.92
C ASP A 91 -14.43 -9.80 3.17
N SER A 92 -14.07 -8.63 2.64
CA SER A 92 -14.81 -7.37 2.76
C SER A 92 -15.37 -6.91 1.41
N THR A 93 -15.39 -7.76 0.39
CA THR A 93 -15.80 -7.42 -0.98
C THR A 93 -17.18 -6.76 -1.01
N ALA A 94 -18.17 -7.41 -0.39
CA ALA A 94 -19.54 -6.91 -0.36
C ALA A 94 -19.69 -5.62 0.46
N SER A 95 -19.06 -5.54 1.63
CA SER A 95 -19.12 -4.37 2.50
C SER A 95 -18.38 -3.15 1.93
N ALA A 96 -17.38 -3.37 1.09
CA ALA A 96 -16.68 -2.32 0.34
C ALA A 96 -17.47 -1.84 -0.90
N GLY A 97 -18.64 -2.43 -1.18
CA GLY A 97 -19.45 -2.07 -2.35
C GLY A 97 -18.86 -2.56 -3.68
N LEU A 98 -17.90 -3.49 -3.62
CA LEU A 98 -17.32 -4.10 -4.81
C LEU A 98 -18.27 -5.15 -5.39
N PRO A 99 -18.17 -5.46 -6.69
CA PRO A 99 -19.02 -6.46 -7.31
C PRO A 99 -18.80 -7.83 -6.68
N THR A 100 -19.87 -8.44 -6.18
CA THR A 100 -19.85 -9.83 -5.70
C THR A 100 -20.29 -10.82 -6.79
N SER A 101 -20.64 -10.30 -7.96
CA SER A 101 -20.87 -11.07 -9.17
C SER A 101 -19.57 -11.22 -9.97
N VAL A 102 -19.59 -12.11 -10.95
CA VAL A 102 -18.51 -12.33 -11.91
C VAL A 102 -17.82 -11.04 -12.37
N THR A 103 -16.50 -11.10 -12.36
CA THR A 103 -15.63 -10.13 -13.03
C THR A 103 -14.58 -10.86 -13.86
N ALA A 104 -13.93 -10.13 -14.76
CA ALA A 104 -12.84 -10.64 -15.58
C ALA A 104 -11.80 -9.52 -15.71
N GLN A 105 -11.02 -9.40 -14.66
CA GLN A 105 -10.01 -8.37 -14.49
C GLN A 105 -8.62 -8.90 -14.82
N LEU A 106 -7.82 -8.06 -15.47
CA LEU A 106 -6.46 -8.43 -15.88
C LEU A 106 -5.40 -7.74 -15.03
N SER A 107 -5.67 -6.53 -14.56
CA SER A 107 -4.73 -5.72 -13.80
C SER A 107 -5.49 -4.81 -12.83
N THR A 108 -4.81 -4.40 -11.79
CA THR A 108 -5.32 -3.52 -10.74
C THR A 108 -4.22 -2.57 -10.26
N GLY A 109 -4.61 -1.43 -9.70
CA GLY A 109 -3.72 -0.51 -9.02
C GLY A 109 -4.48 0.37 -8.02
N TRP A 110 -3.80 0.70 -6.92
CA TRP A 110 -4.27 1.63 -5.91
C TRP A 110 -3.60 2.99 -6.09
N ALA A 111 -4.35 4.08 -5.92
CA ALA A 111 -3.83 5.43 -5.89
C ALA A 111 -4.84 6.38 -5.22
N ASP A 112 -4.36 7.42 -4.54
CA ASP A 112 -5.19 8.56 -4.12
C ASP A 112 -5.41 9.50 -5.31
N PHE A 113 -6.38 9.16 -6.18
CA PHE A 113 -6.52 9.84 -7.48
C PHE A 113 -7.13 11.23 -7.35
N ASP A 114 -7.96 11.44 -6.34
CA ASP A 114 -8.66 12.71 -6.10
C ASP A 114 -7.98 13.59 -5.05
N GLY A 115 -6.90 13.10 -4.41
CA GLY A 115 -6.08 13.86 -3.48
C GLY A 115 -6.69 13.97 -2.08
N THR A 116 -7.66 13.12 -1.75
CA THR A 116 -8.33 13.06 -0.44
C THR A 116 -7.49 12.36 0.61
N GLY A 117 -6.48 11.59 0.20
CA GLY A 117 -5.62 10.81 1.11
C GLY A 117 -6.16 9.40 1.40
N THR A 118 -7.32 9.04 0.85
CA THR A 118 -7.84 7.67 0.89
C THR A 118 -7.49 6.95 -0.41
N PRO A 119 -6.92 5.73 -0.38
CA PRO A 119 -6.55 5.04 -1.60
C PRO A 119 -7.77 4.55 -2.37
N ASP A 120 -7.83 4.89 -3.66
CA ASP A 120 -8.84 4.45 -4.61
C ASP A 120 -8.34 3.28 -5.45
N LEU A 121 -9.27 2.45 -5.93
CA LEU A 121 -8.96 1.24 -6.68
C LEU A 121 -9.29 1.43 -8.17
N TYR A 122 -8.29 1.26 -9.03
CA TYR A 122 -8.52 1.09 -10.46
C TYR A 122 -8.38 -0.37 -10.86
N ALA A 123 -9.37 -0.86 -11.60
CA ALA A 123 -9.46 -2.23 -12.08
C ALA A 123 -9.63 -2.25 -13.60
N THR A 124 -8.72 -2.92 -14.31
CA THR A 124 -8.85 -3.13 -15.76
C THR A 124 -9.63 -4.40 -16.02
N ASN A 125 -10.67 -4.27 -16.85
CA ASN A 125 -11.46 -5.42 -17.28
C ASN A 125 -11.08 -5.81 -18.70
N GLY A 126 -10.98 -7.11 -18.92
CA GLY A 126 -10.70 -7.67 -20.22
C GLY A 126 -11.31 -9.06 -20.30
N PHE A 127 -12.51 -9.14 -20.89
CA PHE A 127 -12.86 -10.07 -21.98
C PHE A 127 -14.39 -10.19 -22.11
N GLY A 128 -14.89 -10.04 -23.34
CA GLY A 128 -16.24 -10.46 -23.74
C GLY A 128 -17.42 -9.64 -23.16
N PRO A 129 -18.67 -10.09 -23.37
CA PRO A 129 -19.89 -9.39 -22.95
C PRO A 129 -20.11 -9.38 -21.42
N TYR A 130 -19.19 -9.97 -20.65
CA TYR A 130 -19.31 -10.19 -19.22
C TYR A 130 -18.45 -9.22 -18.38
N GLY A 131 -17.46 -8.57 -19.00
CA GLY A 131 -16.63 -7.58 -18.35
C GLY A 131 -17.31 -6.21 -18.35
N PRO A 132 -17.49 -5.54 -17.21
CA PRO A 132 -18.20 -4.27 -17.13
C PRO A 132 -17.41 -3.05 -17.63
N GLY A 133 -16.37 -3.25 -18.44
CA GLY A 133 -15.38 -2.23 -18.80
C GLY A 133 -14.47 -1.87 -17.62
N ASN A 134 -13.40 -1.12 -17.88
CA ASN A 134 -12.51 -0.66 -16.81
C ASN A 134 -13.28 0.18 -15.78
N ARG A 135 -12.96 0.00 -14.50
CA ARG A 135 -13.65 0.68 -13.40
C ARG A 135 -12.66 1.38 -12.49
N LEU A 136 -13.07 2.57 -12.04
CA LEU A 136 -12.47 3.27 -10.92
C LEU A 136 -13.48 3.18 -9.76
N PHE A 137 -13.04 2.64 -8.63
CA PHE A 137 -13.79 2.60 -7.39
C PHE A 137 -13.21 3.64 -6.46
N ARG A 138 -14.01 4.67 -6.17
CA ARG A 138 -13.64 5.74 -5.26
C ARG A 138 -13.83 5.31 -3.82
N ASN A 139 -12.83 5.54 -2.98
CA ASN A 139 -12.89 5.27 -1.56
C ASN A 139 -13.40 6.49 -0.80
N ASP A 140 -14.72 6.62 -0.65
CA ASP A 140 -15.34 7.78 0.02
C ASP A 140 -15.26 7.72 1.57
N ARG A 141 -14.27 7.02 2.14
CA ARG A 141 -14.04 6.97 3.60
C ARG A 141 -13.54 8.32 4.12
N SER A 142 -13.63 8.52 5.44
CA SER A 142 -13.02 9.70 6.06
C SER A 142 -11.49 9.61 5.98
N PRO A 143 -10.78 10.70 5.61
CA PRO A 143 -9.32 10.71 5.62
C PRO A 143 -8.73 10.83 7.04
N ASP A 144 -9.56 10.94 8.08
CA ASP A 144 -9.11 11.15 9.48
C ASP A 144 -8.27 9.99 10.04
N THR A 145 -8.31 8.82 9.41
CA THR A 145 -7.49 7.66 9.75
C THR A 145 -6.31 7.49 8.81
N PHE A 146 -5.98 8.51 8.01
CA PHE A 146 -4.88 8.48 7.07
C PHE A 146 -3.90 9.62 7.33
N LEU A 147 -2.62 9.33 7.07
CA LEU A 147 -1.52 10.28 7.06
C LEU A 147 -0.80 10.22 5.73
N ARG A 148 -0.63 11.39 5.12
CA ARG A 148 0.14 11.54 3.88
C ARG A 148 1.55 12.01 4.21
N VAL A 149 2.53 11.21 3.81
CA VAL A 149 3.95 11.54 3.92
C VAL A 149 4.49 11.80 2.52
N LEU A 150 4.89 13.05 2.26
CA LEU A 150 5.52 13.48 1.03
C LEU A 150 7.04 13.45 1.23
N VAL A 151 7.67 12.42 0.68
CA VAL A 151 9.11 12.21 0.79
C VAL A 151 9.79 12.86 -0.40
N ARG A 152 10.63 13.86 -0.14
CA ARG A 152 11.37 14.59 -1.16
C ARG A 152 12.84 14.22 -1.08
N GLY A 153 13.32 13.52 -2.10
CA GLY A 153 14.74 13.27 -2.24
C GLY A 153 15.42 14.54 -2.77
N VAL A 154 16.31 15.09 -1.98
CA VAL A 154 17.16 16.19 -2.40
C VAL A 154 18.37 15.53 -3.04
N GLY A 155 18.34 15.40 -4.37
CA GLY A 155 19.59 15.16 -5.09
C GLY A 155 20.59 16.25 -4.67
N PRO A 156 21.91 15.99 -4.56
CA PRO A 156 22.84 17.03 -4.15
C PRO A 156 22.62 18.28 -4.99
N SER A 157 23.05 19.42 -4.48
CA SER A 157 23.08 20.71 -5.20
C SER A 157 23.86 20.64 -6.55
N ALA A 158 24.33 19.46 -6.95
CA ALA A 158 25.00 19.07 -8.19
C ALA A 158 24.40 17.82 -8.89
N GLY A 159 23.11 17.47 -8.70
CA GLY A 159 22.41 16.46 -9.52
C GLY A 159 22.46 15.02 -8.99
N GLY A 160 21.66 14.71 -7.97
CA GLY A 160 21.55 13.36 -7.42
C GLY A 160 20.49 12.50 -8.10
N ALA A 161 20.72 11.18 -8.10
CA ALA A 161 19.87 10.19 -8.76
C ALA A 161 18.57 9.84 -7.98
N ASN A 162 18.34 10.41 -6.79
CA ASN A 162 17.20 10.09 -5.92
C ASN A 162 16.15 11.22 -5.83
N LEU A 163 15.99 12.07 -6.86
CA LEU A 163 15.10 13.24 -6.85
C LEU A 163 13.63 12.94 -6.47
N SER A 164 13.19 11.70 -6.64
CA SER A 164 11.83 11.26 -6.34
C SER A 164 11.76 10.32 -5.13
N ALA A 165 12.80 10.30 -4.29
CA ALA A 165 12.90 9.48 -3.07
C ALA A 165 12.74 7.96 -3.27
N ILE A 166 12.91 7.47 -4.50
CA ILE A 166 12.78 6.05 -4.82
C ILE A 166 13.78 5.23 -4.00
N GLY A 167 13.26 4.21 -3.32
CA GLY A 167 14.00 3.33 -2.43
C GLY A 167 14.01 3.80 -0.97
N ALA A 168 13.52 5.00 -0.65
CA ALA A 168 13.40 5.44 0.73
C ALA A 168 12.44 4.53 1.51
N GLN A 169 12.83 4.22 2.74
CA GLN A 169 12.08 3.43 3.70
C GLN A 169 11.39 4.40 4.66
N VAL A 170 10.08 4.25 4.83
CA VAL A 170 9.26 5.13 5.67
C VAL A 170 8.58 4.28 6.74
N ARG A 171 8.74 4.67 8.00
CA ARG A 171 8.13 4.04 9.16
C ARG A 171 7.24 5.04 9.88
N LEU A 172 6.02 4.61 10.19
CA LEU A 172 5.15 5.27 11.14
C LEU A 172 5.37 4.64 12.52
N ILE A 173 5.65 5.46 13.52
CA ILE A 173 6.00 5.03 14.87
C ILE A 173 4.99 5.62 15.85
N ASP A 174 4.36 4.80 16.68
CA ASP A 174 3.47 5.27 17.73
C ASP A 174 4.25 6.16 18.72
N ALA A 175 3.74 7.37 19.00
CA ALA A 175 4.47 8.32 19.83
C ALA A 175 4.53 7.92 21.32
N ALA A 176 3.63 7.04 21.78
CA ALA A 176 3.55 6.61 23.17
C ALA A 176 4.36 5.33 23.44
N SER A 177 4.20 4.31 22.60
CA SER A 177 4.87 3.02 22.75
C SER A 177 6.25 2.98 22.09
N ASN A 178 6.49 3.83 21.09
CA ASN A 178 7.68 3.84 20.24
C ASN A 178 7.82 2.57 19.37
N ASP A 179 6.71 1.86 19.14
CA ASP A 179 6.63 0.74 18.21
C ASP A 179 6.42 1.23 16.78
N THR A 180 7.01 0.53 15.81
CA THR A 180 6.65 0.75 14.40
C THR A 180 5.28 0.14 14.16
N VAL A 181 4.33 0.96 13.70
CA VAL A 181 2.94 0.52 13.46
C VAL A 181 2.63 0.35 11.98
N ALA A 182 3.44 0.95 11.10
CA ALA A 182 3.36 0.72 9.67
C ALA A 182 4.71 0.99 8.99
N TYR A 183 4.96 0.27 7.90
CA TYR A 183 6.18 0.38 7.11
C TYR A 183 5.87 0.37 5.62
N GLN A 184 6.47 1.29 4.86
CA GLN A 184 6.41 1.27 3.41
C GLN A 184 7.76 1.68 2.81
N GLN A 185 8.11 1.04 1.70
CA GLN A 185 9.21 1.49 0.85
C GLN A 185 8.66 2.25 -0.35
N VAL A 186 9.28 3.38 -0.68
CA VAL A 186 8.98 4.15 -1.90
C VAL A 186 9.45 3.35 -3.10
N LEU A 187 8.54 2.74 -3.86
CA LEU A 187 8.88 1.99 -5.08
C LEU A 187 8.49 2.78 -6.33
N PRO A 188 9.21 2.60 -7.46
CA PRO A 188 8.86 3.25 -8.73
C PRO A 188 7.42 2.95 -9.19
N LYS A 189 6.86 1.83 -8.73
CA LYS A 189 5.53 1.34 -9.12
C LYS A 189 4.41 1.84 -8.21
N THR A 190 4.72 2.19 -6.96
CA THR A 190 3.69 2.45 -5.93
C THR A 190 3.64 3.91 -5.49
N ALA A 191 4.72 4.66 -5.68
CA ALA A 191 4.77 6.07 -5.28
C ALA A 191 4.06 6.96 -6.31
N LEU A 192 3.07 7.72 -5.85
CA LEU A 192 2.53 8.83 -6.64
C LEU A 192 3.50 10.02 -6.53
N ILE A 193 4.01 10.49 -7.66
CA ILE A 193 4.87 11.67 -7.67
C ILE A 193 4.02 12.93 -7.74
N ARG A 194 4.16 13.80 -6.74
CA ARG A 194 3.50 15.11 -6.67
C ARG A 194 4.52 16.22 -6.81
N THR A 195 4.13 17.32 -7.45
CA THR A 195 4.88 18.57 -7.35
C THR A 195 4.43 19.28 -6.08
N VAL A 196 5.38 19.58 -5.19
CA VAL A 196 5.11 20.16 -3.87
C VAL A 196 5.95 21.41 -3.71
N GLU A 197 5.33 22.47 -3.19
CA GLU A 197 6.01 23.70 -2.79
C GLU A 197 6.03 23.77 -1.26
N SER A 198 7.22 23.79 -0.66
CA SER A 198 7.43 24.03 0.78
C SER A 198 8.71 24.81 0.97
N ASP A 199 8.73 25.74 1.93
CA ASP A 199 9.92 26.52 2.29
C ASP A 199 10.59 27.24 1.10
N GLY A 200 9.78 27.66 0.13
CA GLY A 200 10.24 28.33 -1.09
C GLY A 200 10.86 27.42 -2.15
N VAL A 201 10.75 26.09 -2.00
CA VAL A 201 11.27 25.09 -2.94
C VAL A 201 10.12 24.34 -3.60
N THR A 202 10.07 24.38 -4.93
CA THR A 202 9.17 23.54 -5.75
C THR A 202 9.92 22.31 -6.25
N ALA A 203 9.46 21.12 -5.87
CA ALA A 203 10.13 19.88 -6.26
C ALA A 203 9.14 18.70 -6.33
N ALA A 204 9.58 17.64 -7.02
CA ALA A 204 8.88 16.37 -7.02
C ALA A 204 9.05 15.67 -5.66
N ALA A 205 7.98 15.16 -5.08
CA ALA A 205 7.98 14.33 -3.88
C ALA A 205 7.19 13.05 -4.15
N ALA A 206 7.67 11.93 -3.61
CA ALA A 206 6.92 10.69 -3.57
C ALA A 206 5.92 10.74 -2.42
N GLU A 207 4.65 10.50 -2.72
CA GLU A 207 3.62 10.32 -1.70
C GLU A 207 3.57 8.89 -1.22
N ILE A 208 3.53 8.75 0.09
CA ILE A 208 3.21 7.54 0.84
C ILE A 208 2.00 7.84 1.71
N ILE A 209 1.08 6.89 1.78
CA ILE A 209 -0.14 6.99 2.59
C ILE A 209 -0.11 5.85 3.60
N PHE A 210 -0.21 6.20 4.87
CA PHE A 210 -0.41 5.24 5.96
C PHE A 210 -1.82 5.40 6.49
N GLY A 211 -2.52 4.29 6.70
CA GLY A 211 -3.62 4.30 7.65
C GLY A 211 -3.09 4.10 9.07
N ALA A 212 -3.80 4.67 10.02
CA ALA A 212 -3.61 4.45 11.45
C ALA A 212 -4.78 5.10 12.22
N PRO A 213 -5.06 4.68 13.46
CA PRO A 213 -5.96 5.41 14.33
C PRO A 213 -5.53 6.87 14.50
N ALA A 214 -6.49 7.80 14.59
CA ALA A 214 -6.19 9.20 14.86
C ALA A 214 -5.39 9.37 16.15
N GLY A 215 -4.27 10.09 16.09
CA GLY A 215 -3.36 10.19 17.23
C GLY A 215 -1.99 10.76 16.87
N PRO A 216 -1.14 10.96 17.89
CA PRO A 216 0.23 11.43 17.70
C PRO A 216 1.16 10.27 17.28
N TYR A 217 1.96 10.52 16.26
CA TYR A 217 2.96 9.61 15.74
C TYR A 217 4.28 10.32 15.50
N ASN A 218 5.32 9.53 15.27
CA ASN A 218 6.57 9.97 14.71
C ASN A 218 6.76 9.31 13.35
N VAL A 219 7.40 10.02 12.41
CA VAL A 219 7.73 9.50 11.09
C VAL A 219 9.24 9.40 10.97
N HIS A 220 9.74 8.21 10.65
CA HIS A 220 11.14 7.98 10.35
C HIS A 220 11.29 7.66 8.86
N VAL A 221 12.12 8.44 8.17
CA VAL A 221 12.48 8.19 6.77
C VAL A 221 13.96 7.85 6.70
N ARG A 222 14.28 6.75 6.03
CA ARG A 222 15.65 6.37 5.69
C ARG A 222 15.77 6.29 4.18
N PHE A 223 16.50 7.23 3.60
CA PHE A 223 16.85 7.22 2.18
C PHE A 223 17.94 6.16 1.91
N PRO A 224 18.09 5.68 0.66
CA PRO A 224 19.16 4.73 0.33
C PRO A 224 20.57 5.23 0.67
N GLY A 225 20.79 6.55 0.58
CA GLY A 225 22.08 7.19 0.84
C GLY A 225 22.18 7.94 2.17
N ASN A 226 21.08 8.14 2.89
CA ASN A 226 21.05 9.00 4.07
C ASN A 226 19.96 8.57 5.06
N ASP A 227 20.20 8.78 6.35
CA ASP A 227 19.21 8.56 7.41
C ASP A 227 18.86 9.91 8.03
N VAL A 228 17.57 10.31 7.99
CA VAL A 228 17.16 11.63 8.47
C VAL A 228 16.64 11.56 9.91
N PRO A 229 16.73 12.66 10.68
CA PRO A 229 16.16 12.72 12.02
C PRO A 229 14.66 12.38 12.01
N ILE A 230 14.21 11.70 13.07
CA ILE A 230 12.81 11.35 13.25
C ILE A 230 11.97 12.63 13.38
N THR A 231 10.98 12.80 12.50
CA THR A 231 9.98 13.85 12.60
C THR A 231 8.99 13.49 13.69
N ARG A 232 8.95 14.28 14.77
CA ARG A 232 8.12 14.01 15.95
C ARG A 232 6.84 14.82 15.96
N GLY A 233 5.81 14.27 16.59
CA GLY A 233 4.56 14.98 16.86
C GLY A 233 3.71 15.21 15.61
N VAL A 234 3.77 14.27 14.66
CA VAL A 234 2.87 14.21 13.50
C VAL A 234 1.51 13.71 13.95
N PHE A 235 0.42 14.23 13.41
CA PHE A 235 -0.92 13.78 13.78
C PHE A 235 -1.60 13.07 12.62
N VAL A 236 -2.09 11.84 12.84
CA VAL A 236 -2.94 11.15 11.86
C VAL A 236 -4.36 11.74 11.95
N GLY A 237 -4.87 12.22 10.82
CA GLY A 237 -6.07 13.06 10.78
C GLY A 237 -6.25 13.84 9.48
N GLY A 238 -5.78 13.31 8.34
CA GLY A 238 -5.75 14.03 7.07
C GLY A 238 -4.61 15.05 6.94
N GLU A 239 -3.64 15.04 7.87
CA GLU A 239 -2.44 15.87 7.75
C GLU A 239 -1.53 15.39 6.62
N VAL A 240 -0.75 16.35 6.10
CA VAL A 240 0.31 16.12 5.13
C VAL A 240 1.62 16.53 5.77
N VAL A 241 2.60 15.62 5.82
CA VAL A 241 3.95 15.88 6.31
C VAL A 241 4.93 15.77 5.16
N ILE A 242 5.79 16.78 5.02
CA ILE A 242 6.86 16.79 4.02
C ILE A 242 8.17 16.47 4.73
N ILE A 243 8.93 15.51 4.20
CA ILE A 243 10.23 15.11 4.73
C ILE A 243 11.26 15.17 3.61
N ASP A 244 12.24 16.05 3.79
CA ASP A 244 13.34 16.25 2.86
C ASP A 244 14.53 15.36 3.22
N GLU A 245 15.20 14.81 2.21
CA GLU A 245 16.55 14.25 2.37
C GLU A 245 17.50 15.40 2.76
N GLU A 246 17.92 15.49 4.01
CA GLU A 246 18.85 16.54 4.43
C GLU A 246 20.19 16.41 3.66
N VAL A 247 20.69 17.52 3.12
CA VAL A 247 22.07 17.61 2.61
C VAL A 247 22.96 17.99 3.78
N PHE A 248 23.69 17.04 4.37
CA PHE A 248 24.77 17.40 5.29
C PHE A 248 25.82 18.20 4.51
N GLY A 249 25.90 19.51 4.79
CA GLY A 249 27.00 20.34 4.33
C GLY A 249 28.31 19.80 4.89
N GLY A 250 29.26 19.48 4.00
CA GLY A 250 30.66 19.25 4.34
C GLY A 250 31.43 20.55 4.58
#